data_AF-A0A3D2UPJ5-F1
#
_entry.id   AF-A0A3D2UPJ5-F1
#
_cell.length_a   1.000
_cell.length_b   1.000
_cell.length_c   1.000
_cell.angle_alpha   90.00
_cell.angle_beta   90.00
_cell.angle_gamma   90.00
#
_symmetry.space_group_name_H-M   'P 1'
#
loop_
_entity.id
_entity.type
_entity.pdbx_description
1 polymer ?
#
loop_
_entity_poly.entity_id
_entity_poly.type
_entity_poly.pdbx_seq_one_letter_code
_entity_poly.pdbx_strand_id
1 'polypeptide(L)'
;MAQKFSESINKLSPRDFFIIAVTVIFIASIYLITSHFTYTIGFPLDDSWIHQTYARNLAQHGEWSFRVGIPSAGSTAPLWSALLSIGFLLNLAPYIWSYFLGIVILFSLAVLCEWAVRKLVNSYNPKFPWVGIFIALEWHLAWAAMSGMETLLHGFIVTTVLILLMTNSRRYLTLGLLAGLSVWIRPDGLTLLAPIAFTIFFTEQDMHSRLRAFFPVLIGFGSIFLFYLLFNLAIGGTPMPNTFYAKQAEYASWQALPIFERLGQMLLQLLVGPSLVLVPGVIAWVIKSVREKNWGNIAAILWCFGYLYLYTSRLPVYQHGRYLMPAMPIFFLFGLLAFAEFDKSKLFNRYHWVGQAIWRGSVVMFVVAFIFLGARSYAQDVGVIESEMVVTAKWVAENVPAGRTIAAHDIGALGYFDEHPLIDLAGLISPEVIPFIRDEEQLAEFLNENAADYLIAFPSFYPHLTDSAEIAFETGSPITLAMGEQNMTVYLWKRP
;
A
#
# COMPACT_ATOMS: atom_id res chain seq x y z
N MET A 1 11.30 44.99 -14.35
CA MET A 1 11.84 44.59 -13.03
C MET A 1 10.92 43.63 -12.27
N ALA A 2 9.59 43.82 -12.29
CA ALA A 2 8.61 42.85 -11.75
C ALA A 2 8.58 41.49 -12.49
N GLN A 3 8.93 41.47 -13.78
CA GLN A 3 9.00 40.24 -14.58
C GLN A 3 10.24 39.38 -14.26
N LYS A 4 11.28 39.94 -13.63
CA LYS A 4 12.45 39.20 -13.08
C LYS A 4 12.24 38.73 -11.64
N PHE A 5 11.27 39.28 -10.91
CA PHE A 5 10.77 38.69 -9.65
C PHE A 5 9.78 37.55 -9.92
N SER A 6 9.08 37.62 -11.07
CA SER A 6 8.13 36.65 -11.60
C SER A 6 8.75 35.32 -12.09
N GLU A 7 10.07 35.22 -12.18
CA GLU A 7 10.83 33.98 -12.44
C GLU A 7 11.48 33.41 -11.16
N SER A 8 11.34 34.07 -10.01
CA SER A 8 12.10 33.77 -8.78
C SER A 8 11.52 32.69 -7.85
N ILE A 9 10.43 32.01 -8.24
CA ILE A 9 9.93 30.81 -7.54
C ILE A 9 10.23 29.57 -8.38
N ASN A 10 11.45 29.51 -8.92
CA ASN A 10 11.97 28.30 -9.50
C ASN A 10 12.28 27.29 -8.39
N LYS A 11 11.34 26.35 -8.25
CA LYS A 11 11.50 24.91 -8.04
C LYS A 11 12.60 24.53 -7.03
N LEU A 12 12.16 24.08 -5.86
CA LEU A 12 12.92 23.34 -4.83
C LEU A 12 14.44 23.48 -4.92
N SER A 13 15.03 24.19 -3.97
CA SER A 13 16.48 24.36 -3.93
C SER A 13 17.19 23.02 -3.68
N PRO A 14 18.47 22.86 -4.07
CA PRO A 14 19.27 21.68 -3.69
C PRO A 14 19.27 21.43 -2.18
N ARG A 15 19.17 22.49 -1.38
CA ARG A 15 19.01 22.42 0.07
C ARG A 15 17.69 21.75 0.48
N ASP A 16 16.58 22.07 -0.20
CA ASP A 16 15.29 21.45 0.10
C ASP A 16 15.34 19.93 -0.18
N PHE A 17 15.88 19.54 -1.33
CA PHE A 17 16.09 18.13 -1.66
C PHE A 17 16.98 17.43 -0.62
N PHE A 18 18.09 18.04 -0.23
CA PHE A 18 18.98 17.49 0.79
C PHE A 18 18.27 17.31 2.14
N ILE A 19 17.51 18.32 2.59
CA ILE A 19 16.75 18.22 3.86
C ILE A 19 15.74 17.07 3.79
N ILE A 20 14.97 16.95 2.70
CA ILE A 20 13.99 15.86 2.55
C ILE A 20 14.71 14.50 2.52
N ALA A 21 15.82 14.37 1.79
CA ALA A 21 16.59 13.13 1.72
C ALA A 21 17.12 12.71 3.10
N VAL A 22 17.69 13.64 3.87
CA VAL A 22 18.16 13.37 5.23
C VAL A 22 17.01 12.96 6.14
N THR A 23 15.85 13.62 6.05
CA THR A 23 14.66 13.26 6.83
C THR A 23 14.18 11.84 6.49
N VAL A 24 14.14 11.46 5.22
CA VAL A 24 13.73 10.12 4.78
C VAL A 24 14.72 9.04 5.26
N ILE A 25 16.03 9.30 5.14
CA ILE A 25 17.05 8.36 5.65
C ILE A 25 16.96 8.24 7.16
N PHE A 26 16.73 9.35 7.86
CA PHE A 26 16.57 9.37 9.31
C PHE A 26 15.38 8.52 9.77
N ILE A 27 14.19 8.71 9.17
CA ILE A 27 13.00 7.93 9.56
C ILE A 27 13.13 6.45 9.19
N ALA A 28 13.69 6.12 8.02
CA ALA A 28 13.97 4.74 7.63
C ALA A 28 14.94 4.07 8.62
N SER A 29 15.98 4.81 9.05
CA SER A 29 16.94 4.31 10.05
C SER A 29 16.25 4.04 11.38
N ILE A 30 15.34 4.92 11.85
CA ILE A 30 14.57 4.69 13.08
C ILE A 30 13.78 3.38 12.98
N TYR A 31 13.06 3.15 11.88
CA TYR A 31 12.23 1.96 11.70
C TYR A 31 13.08 0.68 11.68
N LEU A 32 14.13 0.65 10.87
CA LEU A 32 14.99 -0.53 10.73
C LEU A 32 15.81 -0.82 12.00
N ILE A 33 16.30 0.21 12.69
CA ILE A 33 17.02 0.05 13.97
C ILE A 33 16.06 -0.46 15.06
N THR A 34 14.85 0.10 15.14
CA THR A 34 13.84 -0.36 16.10
C THR A 34 13.45 -1.82 15.85
N SER A 35 13.29 -2.20 14.58
CA SER A 35 13.05 -3.59 14.16
C SER A 35 14.17 -4.52 14.59
N HIS A 36 15.43 -4.15 14.29
CA HIS A 36 16.61 -4.93 14.66
C HIS A 36 16.70 -5.18 16.17
N PHE A 37 16.44 -4.16 16.99
CA PHE A 37 16.50 -4.31 18.47
C PHE A 37 15.27 -4.99 19.08
N THR A 38 14.15 -5.04 18.36
CA THR A 38 12.94 -5.74 18.82
C THR A 38 13.01 -7.23 18.52
N TYR A 39 13.45 -7.59 17.30
CA TYR A 39 13.64 -8.99 16.92
C TYR A 39 14.72 -9.14 15.83
N THR A 40 14.45 -8.64 14.63
CA THR A 40 15.39 -8.64 13.50
C THR A 40 14.97 -7.60 12.45
N ILE A 41 15.81 -7.40 11.43
CA ILE A 41 15.43 -6.69 10.22
C ILE A 41 14.67 -7.66 9.32
N GLY A 42 13.46 -7.29 8.90
CA GLY A 42 12.58 -8.14 8.11
C GLY A 42 11.46 -7.36 7.44
N PHE A 43 10.52 -8.07 6.82
CA PHE A 43 9.31 -7.45 6.29
C PHE A 43 8.17 -7.56 7.32
N PRO A 44 7.37 -6.50 7.50
CA PRO A 44 6.24 -6.52 8.43
C PRO A 44 5.04 -7.33 7.91
N LEU A 45 5.14 -7.92 6.72
CA LEU A 45 4.05 -8.62 6.05
C LEU A 45 4.55 -9.87 5.34
N ASP A 46 3.84 -10.98 5.52
CA ASP A 46 4.13 -12.21 4.79
C ASP A 46 3.96 -12.04 3.26
N ASP A 47 2.99 -11.22 2.84
CA ASP A 47 2.77 -10.88 1.42
C ASP A 47 4.02 -10.31 0.71
N SER A 48 4.95 -9.71 1.46
CA SER A 48 6.20 -9.22 0.88
C SER A 48 7.04 -10.36 0.34
N TRP A 49 7.01 -11.53 1.00
CA TRP A 49 7.68 -12.73 0.52
C TRP A 49 7.05 -13.31 -0.74
N ILE A 50 5.74 -13.10 -0.97
CA ILE A 50 5.11 -13.45 -2.24
C ILE A 50 5.75 -12.65 -3.37
N HIS A 51 5.89 -11.32 -3.21
CA HIS A 51 6.58 -10.49 -4.18
C HIS A 51 8.04 -10.90 -4.40
N GLN A 52 8.77 -11.21 -3.32
CA GLN A 52 10.16 -11.69 -3.42
C GLN A 52 10.25 -13.04 -4.15
N THR A 53 9.26 -13.93 -3.98
CA THR A 53 9.23 -15.24 -4.65
C THR A 53 9.08 -15.07 -6.16
N TYR A 54 8.08 -14.29 -6.61
CA TYR A 54 7.93 -13.98 -8.05
C TYR A 54 9.15 -13.23 -8.60
N ALA A 55 9.70 -12.28 -7.84
CA ALA A 55 10.87 -11.51 -8.24
C ALA A 55 12.11 -12.40 -8.41
N ARG A 56 12.34 -13.33 -7.48
CA ARG A 56 13.42 -14.31 -7.54
C ARG A 56 13.28 -15.20 -8.75
N ASN A 57 12.10 -15.80 -8.93
CA ASN A 57 11.88 -16.77 -10.00
C ASN A 57 11.99 -16.10 -11.38
N LEU A 58 11.51 -14.87 -11.51
CA LEU A 58 11.70 -14.08 -12.74
C LEU A 58 13.18 -13.80 -13.02
N ALA A 59 13.95 -13.40 -12.00
CA ALA A 59 15.36 -13.04 -12.18
C ALA A 59 16.27 -14.26 -12.41
N GLN A 60 16.03 -15.36 -11.71
CA GLN A 60 16.90 -16.54 -11.71
C GLN A 60 16.51 -17.57 -12.77
N HIS A 61 15.21 -17.68 -13.08
CA HIS A 61 14.68 -18.70 -14.00
C HIS A 61 13.99 -18.11 -15.23
N GLY A 62 13.73 -16.80 -15.27
CA GLY A 62 12.98 -16.19 -16.37
C GLY A 62 11.49 -16.53 -16.36
N GLU A 63 10.98 -17.03 -15.24
CA GLU A 63 9.60 -17.52 -15.12
C GLU A 63 8.76 -16.63 -14.21
N TRP A 64 7.53 -16.34 -14.65
CA TRP A 64 6.53 -15.72 -13.79
C TRP A 64 5.72 -16.78 -13.04
N SER A 65 6.32 -17.30 -11.97
CA SER A 65 5.79 -18.43 -11.22
C SER A 65 6.00 -18.25 -9.72
N PHE A 66 5.10 -18.82 -8.92
CA PHE A 66 5.27 -18.90 -7.47
C PHE A 66 6.12 -20.13 -7.10
N ARG A 67 5.77 -21.28 -7.67
CA ARG A 67 6.61 -22.49 -7.72
C ARG A 67 7.17 -22.63 -9.14
N VAL A 68 8.48 -22.83 -9.26
CA VAL A 68 9.17 -22.95 -10.56
C VAL A 68 8.51 -24.05 -11.40
N GLY A 69 8.29 -23.78 -12.69
CA GLY A 69 7.58 -24.66 -13.61
C GLY A 69 6.06 -24.53 -13.60
N ILE A 70 5.45 -23.81 -12.64
CA ILE A 70 4.00 -23.62 -12.54
C ILE A 70 3.65 -22.12 -12.65
N PRO A 71 3.25 -21.64 -13.85
CA PRO A 71 2.76 -20.28 -14.01
C PRO A 71 1.59 -19.99 -13.07
N SER A 72 1.60 -18.82 -12.43
CA SER A 72 0.56 -18.46 -11.47
C SER A 72 0.22 -16.97 -11.51
N ALA A 73 -1.08 -16.68 -11.46
CA ALA A 73 -1.64 -15.33 -11.38
C ALA A 73 -1.86 -14.88 -9.93
N GLY A 74 -1.08 -15.42 -8.98
CA GLY A 74 -1.16 -15.10 -7.56
C GLY A 74 -0.52 -13.77 -7.16
N SER A 75 -0.02 -12.96 -8.10
CA SER A 75 0.54 -11.63 -7.81
C SER A 75 -0.42 -10.51 -8.23
N THR A 76 -0.85 -9.67 -7.27
CA THR A 76 -1.65 -8.46 -7.52
C THR A 76 -0.85 -7.30 -8.12
N ALA A 77 0.47 -7.30 -7.97
CA ALA A 77 1.34 -6.19 -8.34
C ALA A 77 2.51 -6.60 -9.26
N PRO A 78 2.25 -7.03 -10.51
CA PRO A 78 3.32 -7.52 -11.38
C PRO A 78 4.45 -6.51 -11.60
N LEU A 79 4.15 -5.21 -11.70
CA LEU A 79 5.21 -4.20 -11.85
C LEU A 79 6.12 -4.14 -10.63
N TRP A 80 5.58 -4.31 -9.42
CA TRP A 80 6.39 -4.28 -8.21
C TRP A 80 7.34 -5.47 -8.12
N SER A 81 6.84 -6.70 -8.33
CA SER A 81 7.71 -7.88 -8.35
C SER A 81 8.75 -7.81 -9.47
N ALA A 82 8.41 -7.24 -10.64
CA ALA A 82 9.37 -6.98 -11.71
C ALA A 82 10.47 -6.00 -11.29
N LEU A 83 10.13 -4.90 -10.59
CA LEU A 83 11.14 -3.97 -10.05
C LEU A 83 12.03 -4.63 -8.99
N LEU A 84 11.45 -5.51 -8.16
CA LEU A 84 12.20 -6.27 -7.16
C LEU A 84 13.16 -7.29 -7.78
N SER A 85 12.81 -7.86 -8.94
CA SER A 85 13.67 -8.84 -9.66
C SER A 85 15.06 -8.28 -9.98
N ILE A 86 15.15 -6.96 -10.21
CA ILE A 86 16.44 -6.26 -10.42
C ILE A 86 17.37 -6.44 -9.23
N GLY A 87 16.84 -6.47 -8.00
CA GLY A 87 17.62 -6.70 -6.79
C GLY A 87 18.31 -8.06 -6.77
N PHE A 88 17.68 -9.10 -7.33
CA PHE A 88 18.32 -10.42 -7.47
C PHE A 88 19.43 -10.40 -8.51
N LEU A 89 19.22 -9.71 -9.65
CA LEU A 89 20.26 -9.55 -10.67
C LEU A 89 21.49 -8.77 -10.16
N LEU A 90 21.29 -7.86 -9.19
CA LEU A 90 22.35 -7.05 -8.58
C LEU A 90 22.92 -7.65 -7.29
N ASN A 91 22.43 -8.81 -6.82
CA ASN A 91 22.77 -9.40 -5.51
C ASN A 91 22.52 -8.47 -4.31
N LEU A 92 21.44 -7.67 -4.37
CA LEU A 92 20.98 -6.76 -3.32
C LEU A 92 19.61 -7.17 -2.72
N ALA A 93 19.01 -8.24 -3.22
CA ALA A 93 17.77 -8.81 -2.68
C ALA A 93 18.01 -9.64 -1.40
N PRO A 94 16.96 -9.87 -0.58
CA PRO A 94 15.61 -9.30 -0.71
C PRO A 94 15.49 -7.93 -0.01
N TYR A 95 16.29 -7.64 1.01
CA TYR A 95 16.07 -6.48 1.88
C TYR A 95 16.61 -5.15 1.34
N ILE A 96 17.92 -5.09 0.99
CA ILE A 96 18.61 -3.84 0.64
C ILE A 96 17.93 -3.16 -0.54
N TRP A 97 17.64 -3.91 -1.60
CA TRP A 97 16.97 -3.39 -2.79
C TRP A 97 15.53 -2.92 -2.50
N SER A 98 14.77 -3.69 -1.73
CA SER A 98 13.39 -3.34 -1.37
C SER A 98 13.32 -2.05 -0.56
N TYR A 99 14.15 -1.91 0.47
CA TYR A 99 14.21 -0.69 1.29
C TYR A 99 14.72 0.50 0.48
N PHE A 100 15.68 0.29 -0.43
CA PHE A 100 16.14 1.34 -1.33
C PHE A 100 15.01 1.88 -2.21
N LEU A 101 14.22 1.01 -2.85
CA LEU A 101 13.06 1.42 -3.64
C LEU A 101 12.06 2.19 -2.78
N GLY A 102 11.74 1.68 -1.59
CA GLY A 102 10.85 2.34 -0.63
C GLY A 102 11.31 3.75 -0.25
N ILE A 103 12.59 3.92 0.09
CA ILE A 103 13.22 5.21 0.41
C ILE A 103 13.12 6.18 -0.77
N VAL A 104 13.43 5.72 -1.99
CA VAL A 104 13.37 6.55 -3.19
C VAL A 104 11.94 7.01 -3.48
N ILE A 105 10.95 6.12 -3.31
CA ILE A 105 9.54 6.46 -3.51
C ILE A 105 9.06 7.44 -2.44
N LEU A 106 9.39 7.22 -1.16
CA LEU A 106 9.02 8.13 -0.07
C LEU A 106 9.62 9.53 -0.27
N PHE A 107 10.90 9.58 -0.65
CA PHE A 107 11.57 10.82 -1.03
C PHE A 107 10.87 11.53 -2.20
N SER A 108 10.55 10.79 -3.26
CA SER A 108 9.89 11.33 -4.45
C SER A 108 8.49 11.86 -4.12
N LEU A 109 7.74 11.17 -3.28
CA LEU A 109 6.42 11.58 -2.79
C LEU A 109 6.51 12.85 -1.93
N ALA A 110 7.46 12.92 -1.01
CA ALA A 110 7.69 14.11 -0.18
C ALA A 110 8.06 15.34 -1.02
N VAL A 111 8.96 15.17 -1.99
CA VAL A 111 9.33 16.20 -2.98
C VAL A 111 8.11 16.65 -3.79
N LEU A 112 7.29 15.70 -4.27
CA LEU A 112 6.10 15.97 -5.06
C LEU A 112 5.08 16.82 -4.27
N CYS A 113 4.80 16.46 -3.02
CA CYS A 113 3.88 17.20 -2.16
C CYS A 113 4.41 18.59 -1.81
N GLU A 114 5.71 18.73 -1.52
CA GLU A 114 6.34 20.03 -1.30
C GLU A 114 6.28 20.92 -2.56
N TRP A 115 6.51 20.34 -3.74
CA TRP A 115 6.35 21.04 -5.00
C TRP A 115 4.89 21.48 -5.22
N ALA A 116 3.93 20.62 -4.90
CA ALA A 116 2.51 20.89 -5.08
C ALA A 116 2.03 22.06 -4.22
N VAL A 117 2.40 22.11 -2.92
CA VAL A 117 2.03 23.26 -2.06
C VAL A 117 2.63 24.57 -2.56
N ARG A 118 3.90 24.58 -3.02
CA ARG A 118 4.54 25.77 -3.61
C ARG A 118 3.85 26.23 -4.88
N LYS A 119 3.26 25.29 -5.63
CA LYS A 119 2.56 25.57 -6.88
C LYS A 119 1.13 26.05 -6.67
N LEU A 120 0.43 25.49 -5.68
CA LEU A 120 -1.00 25.72 -5.43
C LEU A 120 -1.26 26.86 -4.45
N VAL A 121 -0.31 27.18 -3.57
CA VAL A 121 -0.46 28.21 -2.52
C VAL A 121 0.56 29.32 -2.73
N ASN A 122 0.15 30.44 -3.34
CA ASN A 122 1.04 31.56 -3.65
C ASN A 122 1.68 32.21 -2.41
N SER A 123 1.04 32.13 -1.24
CA SER A 123 1.56 32.68 0.02
C SER A 123 2.61 31.78 0.68
N TYR A 124 2.81 30.56 0.18
CA TYR A 124 3.73 29.58 0.73
C TYR A 124 5.17 29.88 0.30
N ASN A 125 5.93 30.50 1.21
CA ASN A 125 7.35 30.78 1.02
C ASN A 125 8.14 30.43 2.30
N PRO A 126 8.33 29.14 2.60
CA PRO A 126 8.99 28.71 3.82
C PRO A 126 10.53 28.78 3.70
N LYS A 127 11.22 28.82 4.84
CA LYS A 127 12.69 28.74 4.90
C LYS A 127 13.24 27.33 4.69
N PHE A 128 12.40 26.30 4.84
CA PHE A 128 12.72 24.88 4.73
C PHE A 128 11.46 24.11 4.27
N PRO A 129 11.58 22.92 3.67
CA PRO A 129 10.48 22.24 3.01
C PRO A 129 9.58 21.47 3.98
N TRP A 130 8.82 22.17 4.82
CA TRP A 130 8.10 21.54 5.93
C TRP A 130 6.95 20.63 5.52
N VAL A 131 6.33 20.83 4.34
CA VAL A 131 5.32 19.89 3.81
C VAL A 131 5.99 18.59 3.38
N GLY A 132 7.14 18.69 2.70
CA GLY A 132 7.95 17.51 2.36
C GLY A 132 8.44 16.75 3.59
N ILE A 133 8.90 17.46 4.62
CA ILE A 133 9.30 16.86 5.91
C ILE A 133 8.12 16.16 6.57
N PHE A 134 6.93 16.79 6.60
CA PHE A 134 5.73 16.16 7.16
C PHE A 134 5.41 14.83 6.44
N ILE A 135 5.40 14.83 5.11
CA ILE A 135 5.10 13.62 4.32
C ILE A 135 6.15 12.52 4.55
N ALA A 136 7.42 12.89 4.68
CA ALA A 136 8.49 11.93 4.98
C ALA A 136 8.37 11.34 6.39
N LEU A 137 7.94 12.13 7.38
CA LEU A 137 7.81 11.71 8.78
C LEU A 137 6.45 11.09 9.12
N GLU A 138 5.52 11.05 8.17
CA GLU A 138 4.21 10.46 8.40
C GLU A 138 4.36 8.93 8.53
N TRP A 139 3.84 8.39 9.63
CA TRP A 139 4.21 7.06 10.08
C TRP A 139 3.65 5.93 9.21
N HIS A 140 2.47 6.11 8.60
CA HIS A 140 1.91 5.14 7.65
C HIS A 140 2.75 5.10 6.38
N LEU A 141 3.18 6.26 5.87
CA LEU A 141 4.02 6.34 4.68
C LEU A 141 5.44 5.80 4.92
N ALA A 142 6.01 6.04 6.11
CA ALA A 142 7.27 5.44 6.52
C ALA A 142 7.17 3.91 6.69
N TRP A 143 6.09 3.42 7.31
CA TRP A 143 5.79 1.99 7.41
C TRP A 143 5.67 1.35 6.03
N ALA A 144 4.91 1.98 5.12
CA ALA A 144 4.73 1.49 3.75
C ALA A 144 6.01 1.54 2.92
N ALA A 145 6.91 2.50 3.17
CA ALA A 145 8.21 2.54 2.52
C ALA A 145 9.06 1.31 2.89
N MET A 146 9.03 0.92 4.16
CA MET A 146 9.85 -0.16 4.70
C MET A 146 9.15 -1.52 4.65
N SER A 147 7.94 -1.62 4.10
CA SER A 147 7.17 -2.85 4.16
C SER A 147 7.62 -3.90 3.15
N GLY A 148 8.29 -3.51 2.05
CA GLY A 148 8.56 -4.41 0.93
C GLY A 148 7.37 -4.58 -0.03
N MET A 149 6.29 -3.83 0.18
CA MET A 149 5.08 -3.85 -0.64
C MET A 149 5.04 -2.71 -1.65
N GLU A 150 4.18 -2.88 -2.64
CA GLU A 150 3.87 -1.93 -3.71
C GLU A 150 3.08 -0.70 -3.26
N THR A 151 2.55 -0.72 -2.03
CA THR A 151 1.54 0.23 -1.52
C THR A 151 1.98 1.69 -1.69
N LEU A 152 3.22 2.02 -1.35
CA LEU A 152 3.72 3.39 -1.45
C LEU A 152 3.94 3.82 -2.91
N LEU A 153 4.36 2.90 -3.79
CA LEU A 153 4.49 3.17 -5.23
C LEU A 153 3.13 3.52 -5.84
N HIS A 154 2.08 2.78 -5.46
CA HIS A 154 0.72 3.10 -5.87
C HIS A 154 0.29 4.47 -5.36
N GLY A 155 0.51 4.77 -4.07
CA GLY A 155 0.24 6.08 -3.48
C GLY A 155 0.96 7.23 -4.19
N PHE A 156 2.21 7.02 -4.62
CA PHE A 156 2.97 8.00 -5.39
C PHE A 156 2.34 8.30 -6.76
N ILE A 157 1.95 7.27 -7.51
CA ILE A 157 1.30 7.45 -8.82
C ILE A 157 -0.06 8.13 -8.68
N VAL A 158 -0.90 7.64 -7.76
CA VAL A 158 -2.21 8.23 -7.44
C VAL A 158 -2.04 9.72 -7.12
N THR A 159 -1.14 10.04 -6.18
CA THR A 159 -0.90 11.42 -5.75
C THR A 159 -0.38 12.29 -6.90
N THR A 160 0.49 11.74 -7.76
CA THR A 160 0.96 12.43 -8.97
C THR A 160 -0.18 12.77 -9.92
N VAL A 161 -1.05 11.79 -10.23
CA VAL A 161 -2.22 12.01 -11.11
C VAL A 161 -3.12 13.10 -10.52
N LEU A 162 -3.46 13.01 -9.25
CA LEU A 162 -4.36 13.96 -8.60
C LEU A 162 -3.76 15.37 -8.52
N ILE A 163 -2.47 15.52 -8.20
CA ILE A 163 -1.79 16.82 -8.23
C ILE A 163 -1.74 17.40 -9.64
N LEU A 164 -1.53 16.58 -10.68
CA LEU A 164 -1.59 17.04 -12.06
C LEU A 164 -2.99 17.58 -12.42
N LEU A 165 -4.06 16.95 -11.93
CA LEU A 165 -5.43 17.45 -12.09
C LEU A 165 -5.64 18.76 -11.31
N MET A 166 -5.22 18.83 -10.04
CA MET A 166 -5.32 20.04 -9.20
C MET A 166 -4.56 21.24 -9.77
N THR A 167 -3.49 20.99 -10.52
CA THR A 167 -2.70 22.03 -11.20
C THR A 167 -3.18 22.31 -12.63
N ASN A 168 -4.34 21.78 -13.03
CA ASN A 168 -4.95 21.94 -14.36
C ASN A 168 -4.03 21.48 -15.52
N SER A 169 -3.24 20.44 -15.30
CA SER A 169 -2.36 19.88 -16.33
C SER A 169 -3.19 19.25 -17.46
N ARG A 170 -2.94 19.68 -18.70
CA ARG A 170 -3.54 19.11 -19.92
C ARG A 170 -2.70 17.99 -20.55
N ARG A 171 -1.81 17.36 -19.78
CA ARG A 171 -0.98 16.24 -20.23
C ARG A 171 -1.78 14.93 -20.23
N TYR A 172 -2.84 14.88 -21.03
CA TYR A 172 -3.82 13.80 -21.03
C TYR A 172 -3.22 12.41 -21.34
N LEU A 173 -2.24 12.34 -22.25
CA LEU A 173 -1.52 11.09 -22.51
C LEU A 173 -0.78 10.60 -21.26
N THR A 174 -0.08 11.49 -20.56
CA THR A 174 0.62 11.16 -19.31
C THR A 174 -0.35 10.71 -18.22
N LEU A 175 -1.52 11.36 -18.10
CA LEU A 175 -2.56 10.95 -17.15
C LEU A 175 -3.07 9.54 -17.47
N GLY A 176 -3.32 9.23 -18.74
CA GLY A 176 -3.71 7.89 -19.20
C GLY A 176 -2.63 6.84 -18.92
N LEU A 177 -1.37 7.13 -19.26
CA LEU A 177 -0.22 6.24 -19.01
C LEU A 177 -0.04 5.95 -17.51
N LEU A 178 -0.13 6.97 -16.66
CA LEU A 178 -0.02 6.81 -15.21
C LEU A 178 -1.19 6.00 -14.65
N ALA A 179 -2.42 6.24 -15.10
CA ALA A 179 -3.57 5.44 -14.70
C ALA A 179 -3.42 3.97 -15.12
N GLY A 180 -2.93 3.71 -16.34
CA GLY A 180 -2.65 2.36 -16.82
C GLY A 180 -1.53 1.68 -16.02
N LEU A 181 -0.45 2.39 -15.74
CA LEU A 181 0.67 1.90 -14.93
C LEU A 181 0.24 1.60 -13.49
N SER A 182 -0.69 2.40 -12.95
CA SER A 182 -1.26 2.19 -11.63
C SER A 182 -1.96 0.83 -11.51
N VAL A 183 -2.58 0.33 -12.58
CA VAL A 183 -3.25 -0.99 -12.63
C VAL A 183 -2.25 -2.14 -12.49
N TRP A 184 -1.05 -2.00 -13.06
CA TRP A 184 0.03 -2.99 -12.94
C TRP A 184 0.62 -3.09 -11.54
N ILE A 185 0.35 -2.09 -10.70
CA ILE A 185 0.75 -2.08 -9.29
C ILE A 185 -0.42 -2.58 -8.45
N ARG A 186 -1.63 -2.06 -8.68
CA ARG A 186 -2.84 -2.57 -8.03
C ARG A 186 -4.07 -2.39 -8.94
N PRO A 187 -4.98 -3.38 -9.05
CA PRO A 187 -6.13 -3.33 -9.96
C PRO A 187 -7.03 -2.10 -9.78
N ASP A 188 -7.15 -1.59 -8.56
CA ASP A 188 -7.93 -0.40 -8.20
C ASP A 188 -7.35 0.92 -8.73
N GLY A 189 -6.15 0.91 -9.32
CA GLY A 189 -5.63 2.01 -10.13
C GLY A 189 -6.57 2.43 -11.28
N LEU A 190 -7.45 1.52 -11.73
CA LEU A 190 -8.51 1.80 -12.70
C LEU A 190 -9.41 2.97 -12.26
N THR A 191 -9.61 3.15 -10.94
CA THR A 191 -10.46 4.20 -10.40
C THR A 191 -9.97 5.61 -10.74
N LEU A 192 -8.69 5.79 -11.11
CA LEU A 192 -8.13 7.08 -11.53
C LEU A 192 -8.71 7.60 -12.85
N LEU A 193 -9.35 6.75 -13.66
CA LEU A 193 -10.05 7.21 -14.87
C LEU A 193 -11.22 8.14 -14.54
N ALA A 194 -11.90 7.92 -13.41
CA ALA A 194 -13.05 8.73 -13.00
C ALA A 194 -12.68 10.21 -12.74
N PRO A 195 -11.69 10.56 -11.89
CA PRO A 195 -11.30 11.95 -11.70
C PRO A 195 -10.71 12.57 -12.96
N ILE A 196 -9.98 11.82 -13.79
CA ILE A 196 -9.47 12.32 -15.09
C ILE A 196 -10.64 12.71 -16.00
N ALA A 197 -11.61 11.83 -16.19
CA ALA A 197 -12.78 12.07 -17.02
C ALA A 197 -13.63 13.23 -16.48
N PHE A 198 -13.84 13.28 -15.16
CA PHE A 198 -14.54 14.37 -14.48
C PHE A 198 -13.86 15.72 -14.77
N THR A 199 -12.55 15.82 -14.56
CA THR A 199 -11.83 17.07 -14.81
C THR A 199 -11.90 17.48 -16.28
N ILE A 200 -11.75 16.55 -17.24
CA ILE A 200 -11.91 16.85 -18.68
C ILE A 200 -13.30 17.41 -18.97
N PHE A 201 -14.35 16.75 -18.47
CA PHE A 201 -15.73 17.12 -18.75
C PHE A 201 -16.07 18.54 -18.27
N PHE A 202 -15.59 18.94 -17.09
CA PHE A 202 -15.90 20.25 -16.51
C PHE A 202 -14.89 21.36 -16.87
N THR A 203 -13.69 21.00 -17.35
CA THR A 203 -12.66 21.99 -17.73
C THR A 203 -12.71 22.33 -19.22
N GLU A 204 -13.03 21.37 -20.08
CA GLU A 204 -13.08 21.59 -21.53
C GLU A 204 -14.48 22.07 -21.98
N GLN A 205 -14.49 23.16 -22.77
CA GLN A 205 -15.68 23.96 -23.03
C GLN A 205 -16.67 23.29 -23.99
N ASP A 206 -16.17 22.60 -25.02
CA ASP A 206 -16.98 22.03 -26.09
C ASP A 206 -16.72 20.53 -26.29
N MET A 207 -17.66 19.86 -26.98
CA MET A 207 -17.60 18.41 -27.22
C MET A 207 -16.35 17.98 -27.99
N HIS A 208 -15.90 18.77 -28.96
CA HIS A 208 -14.74 18.42 -29.78
C HIS A 208 -13.44 18.53 -28.98
N SER A 209 -13.29 19.56 -28.14
CA SER A 209 -12.16 19.66 -27.19
C SER A 209 -12.16 18.52 -26.17
N ARG A 210 -13.34 18.12 -25.67
CA ARG A 210 -13.47 16.94 -24.78
C ARG A 210 -13.02 15.66 -25.48
N LEU A 211 -13.51 15.39 -26.69
CA LEU A 211 -13.10 14.20 -27.46
C LEU A 211 -11.59 14.20 -27.74
N ARG A 212 -11.03 15.36 -28.11
CA ARG A 212 -9.59 15.54 -28.31
C ARG A 212 -8.77 15.31 -27.03
N ALA A 213 -9.34 15.60 -25.85
CA ALA A 213 -8.71 15.33 -24.56
C ALA A 213 -8.84 13.85 -24.14
N PHE A 214 -10.00 13.22 -24.37
CA PHE A 214 -10.22 11.81 -24.05
C PHE A 214 -9.37 10.86 -24.90
N PHE A 215 -9.19 11.16 -26.19
CA PHE A 215 -8.43 10.31 -27.10
C PHE A 215 -7.02 9.95 -26.60
N PRO A 216 -6.15 10.90 -26.21
CA PRO A 216 -4.84 10.58 -25.65
C PRO A 216 -4.91 9.89 -24.27
N VAL A 217 -5.94 10.14 -23.44
CA VAL A 217 -6.13 9.36 -22.20
C VAL A 217 -6.38 7.90 -22.53
N LEU A 218 -7.28 7.63 -23.48
CA LEU A 218 -7.64 6.27 -23.89
C LEU A 218 -6.46 5.55 -24.54
N ILE A 219 -5.64 6.24 -25.35
CA ILE A 219 -4.41 5.66 -25.90
C ILE A 219 -3.42 5.34 -24.78
N GLY A 220 -3.16 6.30 -23.89
CA GLY A 220 -2.21 6.11 -22.79
C GLY A 220 -2.62 4.97 -21.87
N PHE A 221 -3.87 5.00 -21.39
CA PHE A 221 -4.42 3.96 -20.52
C PHE A 221 -4.52 2.62 -21.25
N GLY A 222 -5.15 2.60 -22.43
CA GLY A 222 -5.42 1.39 -23.19
C GLY A 222 -4.15 0.67 -23.62
N SER A 223 -3.08 1.40 -23.98
CA SER A 223 -1.80 0.78 -24.33
C SER A 223 -1.21 -0.04 -23.18
N ILE A 224 -1.22 0.49 -21.96
CA ILE A 224 -0.66 -0.19 -20.78
C ILE A 224 -1.62 -1.25 -20.22
N PHE A 225 -2.92 -0.92 -20.16
CA PHE A 225 -3.95 -1.81 -19.62
C PHE A 225 -4.18 -3.04 -20.51
N LEU A 226 -4.06 -2.91 -21.83
CA LEU A 226 -4.17 -4.05 -22.73
C LEU A 226 -3.09 -5.11 -22.41
N PHE A 227 -1.84 -4.70 -22.21
CA PHE A 227 -0.79 -5.65 -21.84
C PHE A 227 -1.03 -6.28 -20.46
N TYR A 228 -1.63 -5.55 -19.51
CA TYR A 228 -2.01 -6.11 -18.23
C TYR A 228 -3.06 -7.22 -18.38
N LEU A 229 -4.08 -6.99 -19.20
CA LEU A 229 -5.11 -8.00 -19.48
C LEU A 229 -4.52 -9.22 -20.16
N LEU A 230 -3.71 -9.01 -21.20
CA LEU A 230 -3.03 -10.10 -21.92
C LEU A 230 -2.12 -10.90 -21.00
N PHE A 231 -1.41 -10.24 -20.09
CA PHE A 231 -0.57 -10.88 -19.09
C PHE A 231 -1.37 -11.78 -18.15
N ASN A 232 -2.47 -11.27 -17.55
CA ASN A 232 -3.30 -12.08 -16.64
C ASN A 232 -4.00 -13.23 -17.37
N LEU A 233 -4.50 -12.99 -18.59
CA LEU A 233 -5.12 -14.04 -19.40
C LEU A 233 -4.12 -15.14 -19.79
N ALA A 234 -2.87 -14.76 -20.12
CA ALA A 234 -1.83 -15.72 -20.49
C ALA A 234 -1.40 -16.61 -19.32
N ILE A 235 -1.45 -16.10 -18.09
CA ILE A 235 -0.94 -16.80 -16.91
C ILE A 235 -2.03 -17.50 -16.11
N GLY A 236 -3.16 -16.84 -15.88
CA GLY A 236 -4.26 -17.34 -15.03
C GLY A 236 -5.57 -17.61 -15.76
N GLY A 237 -5.66 -17.35 -17.07
CA GLY A 237 -6.88 -17.54 -17.86
C GLY A 237 -8.02 -16.56 -17.54
N THR A 238 -7.81 -15.63 -16.60
CA THR A 238 -8.78 -14.62 -16.15
C THR A 238 -8.25 -13.21 -16.41
N PRO A 239 -9.12 -12.20 -16.54
CA PRO A 239 -8.70 -10.83 -16.84
C PRO A 239 -8.07 -10.10 -15.63
N MET A 240 -8.24 -10.64 -14.42
CA MET A 240 -7.73 -10.09 -13.16
C MET A 240 -7.03 -11.20 -12.38
N PRO A 241 -6.04 -10.88 -11.53
CA PRO A 241 -5.29 -11.89 -10.78
C PRO A 241 -6.18 -12.61 -9.76
N ASN A 242 -5.84 -13.86 -9.43
CA ASN A 242 -6.64 -14.72 -8.53
C ASN A 242 -6.84 -14.09 -7.15
N THR A 243 -5.80 -13.45 -6.64
CA THR A 243 -5.81 -12.61 -5.43
C THR A 243 -6.97 -11.61 -5.36
N PHE A 244 -7.37 -11.00 -6.48
CA PHE A 244 -8.48 -10.05 -6.52
C PHE A 244 -9.83 -10.73 -6.21
N TYR A 245 -10.01 -11.97 -6.67
CA TYR A 245 -11.20 -12.76 -6.41
C TYR A 245 -11.17 -13.37 -5.00
N ALA A 246 -10.03 -13.95 -4.62
CA ALA A 246 -9.80 -14.56 -3.31
C ALA A 246 -10.12 -13.59 -2.16
N LYS A 247 -9.56 -12.37 -2.18
CA LYS A 247 -9.79 -11.38 -1.11
C LYS A 247 -11.26 -10.93 -1.01
N GLN A 248 -12.04 -10.96 -2.10
CA GLN A 248 -13.46 -10.65 -2.01
C GLN A 248 -14.27 -11.76 -1.34
N ALA A 249 -13.91 -13.02 -1.58
CA ALA A 249 -14.53 -14.17 -0.93
C ALA A 249 -14.11 -14.29 0.55
N GLU A 250 -12.81 -14.13 0.84
CA GLU A 250 -12.23 -14.21 2.18
C GLU A 250 -12.93 -13.24 3.17
N TYR A 251 -13.27 -12.03 2.71
CA TYR A 251 -13.88 -10.98 3.53
C TYR A 251 -15.40 -10.85 3.36
N ALA A 252 -16.10 -11.91 2.94
CA ALA A 252 -17.56 -11.89 2.84
C ALA A 252 -18.24 -11.55 4.19
N SER A 253 -17.69 -12.04 5.32
CA SER A 253 -18.18 -11.73 6.67
C SER A 253 -18.08 -10.25 7.02
N TRP A 254 -16.98 -9.59 6.63
CA TRP A 254 -16.83 -8.15 6.76
C TRP A 254 -17.90 -7.40 5.95
N GLN A 255 -18.14 -7.83 4.71
CA GLN A 255 -19.08 -7.16 3.82
C GLN A 255 -20.54 -7.22 4.32
N ALA A 256 -20.86 -8.22 5.15
CA ALA A 256 -22.14 -8.35 5.83
C ALA A 256 -22.35 -7.38 7.00
N LEU A 257 -21.28 -6.77 7.55
CA LEU A 257 -21.40 -5.81 8.66
C LEU A 257 -22.10 -4.51 8.22
N PRO A 258 -22.80 -3.81 9.13
CA PRO A 258 -23.37 -2.50 8.86
C PRO A 258 -22.31 -1.49 8.40
N ILE A 259 -22.64 -0.66 7.41
CA ILE A 259 -21.67 0.28 6.82
C ILE A 259 -21.11 1.28 7.84
N PHE A 260 -21.90 1.68 8.84
CA PHE A 260 -21.46 2.63 9.88
C PHE A 260 -20.39 2.04 10.81
N GLU A 261 -20.48 0.75 11.13
CA GLU A 261 -19.46 0.06 11.93
C GLU A 261 -18.15 -0.02 11.16
N ARG A 262 -18.23 -0.40 9.88
CA ARG A 262 -17.07 -0.44 8.98
C ARG A 262 -16.42 0.92 8.81
N LEU A 263 -17.22 1.96 8.59
CA LEU A 263 -16.75 3.35 8.49
C LEU A 263 -16.10 3.81 9.79
N GLY A 264 -16.67 3.48 10.96
CA GLY A 264 -16.09 3.83 12.25
C GLY A 264 -14.69 3.25 12.43
N GLN A 265 -14.51 1.96 12.17
CA GLN A 265 -13.20 1.30 12.24
C GLN A 265 -12.20 1.90 11.25
N MET A 266 -12.65 2.15 10.02
CA MET A 266 -11.79 2.68 8.97
C MET A 266 -11.37 4.14 9.22
N LEU A 267 -12.28 4.96 9.75
CA LEU A 267 -11.99 6.34 10.16
C LEU A 267 -11.03 6.38 11.34
N LEU A 268 -11.17 5.48 12.32
CA LEU A 268 -10.20 5.37 13.41
C LEU A 268 -8.81 5.13 12.84
N GLN A 269 -8.65 4.18 11.93
CA GLN A 269 -7.35 3.92 11.31
C GLN A 269 -6.78 5.13 10.56
N LEU A 270 -7.61 5.82 9.76
CA LEU A 270 -7.18 7.04 9.06
C LEU A 270 -6.76 8.14 10.03
N LEU A 271 -7.38 8.23 11.22
CA LEU A 271 -7.15 9.28 12.22
C LEU A 271 -6.10 8.91 13.28
N VAL A 272 -5.58 7.68 13.27
CA VAL A 272 -4.44 7.26 14.11
C VAL A 272 -3.18 7.91 13.55
N GLY A 273 -2.94 9.17 13.90
CA GLY A 273 -1.76 9.88 13.43
C GLY A 273 -1.92 11.40 13.36
N PRO A 274 -0.97 12.09 12.72
CA PRO A 274 -1.04 13.54 12.48
C PRO A 274 -2.22 13.96 11.59
N SER A 275 -2.87 13.02 10.91
CA SER A 275 -4.08 13.21 10.13
C SER A 275 -5.24 13.82 10.93
N LEU A 276 -5.38 13.46 12.21
CA LEU A 276 -6.43 13.97 13.11
C LEU A 276 -6.41 15.50 13.19
N VAL A 277 -5.22 16.07 13.36
CA VAL A 277 -5.04 17.52 13.49
C VAL A 277 -5.09 18.23 12.13
N LEU A 278 -5.05 17.50 11.02
CA LEU A 278 -5.23 18.04 9.66
C LEU A 278 -6.70 18.12 9.22
N VAL A 279 -7.62 17.41 9.88
CA VAL A 279 -9.04 17.36 9.51
C VAL A 279 -9.68 18.76 9.34
N PRO A 280 -9.48 19.75 10.24
CA PRO A 280 -10.01 21.09 10.02
C PRO A 280 -9.51 21.74 8.73
N GLY A 281 -8.25 21.48 8.37
CA GLY A 281 -7.65 21.93 7.11
C GLY A 281 -8.25 21.24 5.90
N VAL A 282 -8.47 19.92 5.97
CA VAL A 282 -9.14 19.16 4.90
C VAL A 282 -10.54 19.74 4.64
N ILE A 283 -11.33 19.97 5.69
CA ILE A 283 -12.67 20.57 5.57
C ILE A 283 -12.59 21.96 4.93
N ALA A 284 -11.66 22.82 5.41
CA ALA A 284 -11.48 24.15 4.85
C ALA A 284 -11.10 24.11 3.37
N TRP A 285 -10.20 23.20 2.97
CA TRP A 285 -9.79 23.01 1.58
C TRP A 285 -10.94 22.52 0.69
N VAL A 286 -11.76 21.59 1.18
CA VAL A 286 -12.95 21.10 0.49
C VAL A 286 -13.94 22.25 0.25
N ILE A 287 -14.28 23.01 1.29
CA ILE A 287 -15.20 24.15 1.20
C ILE A 287 -14.69 25.18 0.21
N LYS A 288 -13.39 25.52 0.27
CA LYS A 288 -12.75 26.45 -0.66
C LYS A 288 -12.85 25.94 -2.10
N SER A 289 -12.49 24.69 -2.34
CA SER A 289 -12.45 24.08 -3.67
C SER A 289 -13.83 24.07 -4.34
N VAL A 290 -14.89 23.82 -3.57
CA VAL A 290 -16.28 23.89 -4.05
C VAL A 290 -16.70 25.33 -4.35
N ARG A 291 -16.38 26.29 -3.47
CA ARG A 291 -16.72 27.70 -3.67
C ARG A 291 -16.04 28.30 -4.89
N GLU A 292 -14.78 27.95 -5.12
CA GLU A 292 -13.97 28.42 -6.25
C GLU A 292 -14.23 27.62 -7.54
N LYS A 293 -15.04 26.55 -7.47
CA LYS A 293 -15.30 25.63 -8.60
C LYS A 293 -14.01 25.11 -9.24
N ASN A 294 -12.99 24.81 -8.43
CA ASN A 294 -11.76 24.20 -8.92
C ASN A 294 -12.00 22.71 -9.19
N TRP A 295 -12.33 22.38 -10.44
CA TRP A 295 -12.69 21.03 -10.86
C TRP A 295 -11.57 20.01 -10.66
N GLY A 296 -10.30 20.41 -10.73
CA GLY A 296 -9.16 19.56 -10.42
C GLY A 296 -9.11 19.16 -8.94
N ASN A 297 -9.28 20.13 -8.04
CA ASN A 297 -9.40 19.87 -6.61
C ASN A 297 -10.62 19.02 -6.27
N ILE A 298 -11.79 19.35 -6.85
CA ILE A 298 -13.02 18.60 -6.62
C ILE A 298 -12.85 17.15 -7.08
N ALA A 299 -12.22 16.90 -8.23
CA ALA A 299 -11.92 15.55 -8.70
C ALA A 299 -11.05 14.77 -7.72
N ALA A 300 -9.98 15.39 -7.20
CA ALA A 300 -9.10 14.77 -6.21
C ALA A 300 -9.82 14.47 -4.89
N ILE A 301 -10.68 15.38 -4.43
CA ILE A 301 -11.51 15.21 -3.23
C ILE A 301 -12.49 14.05 -3.43
N LEU A 302 -13.24 14.05 -4.54
CA LEU A 302 -14.22 13.00 -4.86
C LEU A 302 -13.55 11.63 -4.96
N TRP A 303 -12.38 11.55 -5.60
CA TRP A 303 -11.62 10.31 -5.67
C TRP A 303 -11.15 9.87 -4.28
N CYS A 304 -10.56 10.76 -3.48
CA CYS A 304 -10.06 10.42 -2.14
C CYS A 304 -11.15 9.84 -1.23
N PHE A 305 -12.32 10.51 -1.14
CA PHE A 305 -13.42 10.04 -0.31
C PHE A 305 -14.17 8.86 -0.94
N GLY A 306 -14.28 8.81 -2.27
CA GLY A 306 -14.85 7.67 -2.99
C GLY A 306 -14.01 6.40 -2.83
N TYR A 307 -12.69 6.53 -2.86
CA TYR A 307 -11.74 5.44 -2.61
C TYR A 307 -11.84 4.94 -1.17
N LEU A 308 -11.88 5.85 -0.19
CA LEU A 308 -12.14 5.51 1.22
C LEU A 308 -13.44 4.71 1.38
N TYR A 309 -14.51 5.17 0.74
CA TYR A 309 -15.80 4.48 0.78
C TYR A 309 -15.74 3.09 0.12
N LEU A 310 -15.14 2.99 -1.08
CA LEU A 310 -15.01 1.73 -1.81
C LEU A 310 -14.28 0.69 -0.98
N TYR A 311 -13.15 1.05 -0.36
CA TYR A 311 -12.39 0.14 0.48
C TYR A 311 -13.11 -0.22 1.76
N THR A 312 -13.74 0.75 2.44
CA THR A 312 -14.59 0.45 3.60
C THR A 312 -15.71 -0.54 3.24
N SER A 313 -16.28 -0.44 2.04
CA SER A 313 -17.37 -1.30 1.59
C SER A 313 -16.94 -2.74 1.27
N ARG A 314 -15.65 -2.98 0.98
CA ARG A 314 -15.16 -4.27 0.49
C ARG A 314 -14.17 -4.96 1.41
N LEU A 315 -13.32 -4.21 2.11
CA LEU A 315 -12.16 -4.75 2.81
C LEU A 315 -12.11 -4.24 4.27
N PRO A 316 -11.71 -5.10 5.22
CA PRO A 316 -11.55 -4.73 6.63
C PRO A 316 -10.35 -3.83 6.86
N VAL A 317 -10.28 -3.28 8.08
CA VAL A 317 -9.05 -2.67 8.59
C VAL A 317 -8.05 -3.80 8.80
N TYR A 318 -7.12 -3.93 7.85
CA TYR A 318 -6.09 -4.96 7.84
C TYR A 318 -4.72 -4.31 7.75
N GLN A 319 -3.78 -4.73 8.59
CA GLN A 319 -2.38 -4.29 8.61
C GLN A 319 -2.25 -2.76 8.53
N HIS A 320 -2.73 -2.08 9.57
CA HIS A 320 -2.72 -0.61 9.69
C HIS A 320 -3.50 0.13 8.59
N GLY A 321 -4.48 -0.53 7.97
CA GLY A 321 -5.29 0.05 6.90
C GLY A 321 -4.48 0.29 5.62
N ARG A 322 -3.50 -0.58 5.32
CA ARG A 322 -2.61 -0.46 4.14
C ARG A 322 -3.34 -0.17 2.83
N TYR A 323 -4.54 -0.70 2.70
CA TYR A 323 -5.40 -0.51 1.54
C TYR A 323 -5.82 0.96 1.30
N LEU A 324 -5.88 1.77 2.36
CA LEU A 324 -6.14 3.21 2.30
C LEU A 324 -4.90 4.08 2.14
N MET A 325 -3.71 3.56 2.45
CA MET A 325 -2.47 4.32 2.39
C MET A 325 -2.25 5.01 1.04
N PRO A 326 -2.66 4.46 -0.13
CA PRO A 326 -2.53 5.20 -1.38
C PRO A 326 -3.31 6.52 -1.46
N ALA A 327 -4.41 6.67 -0.71
CA ALA A 327 -5.19 7.90 -0.63
C ALA A 327 -4.73 8.85 0.49
N MET A 328 -3.90 8.37 1.42
CA MET A 328 -3.43 9.17 2.55
C MET A 328 -2.59 10.39 2.15
N PRO A 329 -1.61 10.31 1.21
CA PRO A 329 -0.79 11.48 0.88
C PRO A 329 -1.61 12.65 0.34
N ILE A 330 -2.62 12.36 -0.51
CA ILE A 330 -3.49 13.42 -1.05
C ILE A 330 -4.42 13.97 0.04
N PHE A 331 -4.93 13.12 0.94
CA PHE A 331 -5.70 13.55 2.11
C PHE A 331 -4.89 14.50 3.00
N PHE A 332 -3.64 14.15 3.32
CA PHE A 332 -2.73 15.00 4.08
C PHE A 332 -2.46 16.30 3.33
N LEU A 333 -2.22 16.24 2.02
CA LEU A 333 -1.96 17.43 1.21
C LEU A 333 -3.11 18.43 1.28
N PHE A 334 -4.38 18.01 1.27
CA PHE A 334 -5.51 18.93 1.47
C PHE A 334 -5.42 19.70 2.80
N GLY A 335 -5.12 18.98 3.89
CA GLY A 335 -4.91 19.58 5.21
C GLY A 335 -3.74 20.56 5.22
N LEU A 336 -2.62 20.17 4.62
CA LEU A 336 -1.39 20.97 4.58
C LEU A 336 -1.51 22.21 3.68
N LEU A 337 -2.27 22.13 2.59
CA LEU A 337 -2.58 23.27 1.71
C LEU A 337 -3.39 24.32 2.47
N ALA A 338 -4.46 23.92 3.15
CA ALA A 338 -5.25 24.83 3.98
C ALA A 338 -4.45 25.37 5.16
N PHE A 339 -3.60 24.54 5.77
CA PHE A 339 -2.69 24.96 6.84
C PHE A 339 -1.71 26.04 6.36
N ALA A 340 -1.09 25.85 5.20
CA ALA A 340 -0.19 26.82 4.59
C ALA A 340 -0.86 28.18 4.33
N GLU A 341 -2.13 28.17 3.88
CA GLU A 341 -2.91 29.38 3.70
C GLU A 341 -3.30 30.05 5.02
N PHE A 342 -3.75 29.24 5.98
CA PHE A 342 -4.11 29.70 7.31
C PHE A 342 -2.94 30.41 7.97
N ASP A 343 -1.73 29.87 7.85
CA ASP A 343 -0.50 30.40 8.45
C ASP A 343 -0.09 31.81 7.97
N LYS A 344 -0.66 32.27 6.85
CA LYS A 344 -0.46 33.62 6.32
C LYS A 344 -1.73 34.47 6.37
N SER A 345 -2.82 33.91 6.87
CA SER A 345 -4.10 34.59 6.96
C SER A 345 -4.12 35.63 8.09
N LYS A 346 -5.20 36.42 8.15
CA LYS A 346 -5.49 37.34 9.26
C LYS A 346 -6.84 37.02 9.91
N LEU A 347 -7.30 35.78 9.78
CA LEU A 347 -8.67 35.37 10.13
C LEU A 347 -9.07 35.73 11.56
N PHE A 348 -8.14 35.62 12.51
CA PHE A 348 -8.37 35.89 13.93
C PHE A 348 -7.70 37.19 14.43
N ASN A 349 -7.35 38.10 13.53
CA ASN A 349 -6.74 39.39 13.87
C ASN A 349 -5.59 39.24 14.89
N ARG A 350 -5.65 39.95 16.04
CA ARG A 350 -4.61 39.93 17.09
C ARG A 350 -4.41 38.58 17.77
N TYR A 351 -5.37 37.64 17.68
CA TYR A 351 -5.26 36.30 18.28
C TYR A 351 -4.85 35.23 17.27
N HIS A 352 -4.57 35.60 16.02
CA HIS A 352 -4.21 34.64 14.97
C HIS A 352 -2.93 33.85 15.28
N TRP A 353 -1.96 34.49 15.94
CA TRP A 353 -0.73 33.82 16.38
C TRP A 353 -1.00 32.66 17.36
N VAL A 354 -2.06 32.75 18.19
CA VAL A 354 -2.45 31.68 19.12
C VAL A 354 -2.94 30.47 18.34
N GLY A 355 -3.85 30.68 17.38
CA GLY A 355 -4.35 29.61 16.52
C GLY A 355 -3.23 28.95 15.71
N GLN A 356 -2.29 29.74 15.17
CA GLN A 356 -1.11 29.22 14.50
C GLN A 356 -0.23 28.39 15.42
N ALA A 357 0.06 28.89 16.63
CA ALA A 357 0.91 28.20 17.59
C ALA A 357 0.29 26.87 18.04
N ILE A 358 -1.02 26.84 18.32
CA ILE A 358 -1.75 25.63 18.67
C ILE A 358 -1.71 24.64 17.52
N TRP A 359 -2.07 25.04 16.29
CA TRP A 359 -2.15 24.11 15.17
C TRP A 359 -0.76 23.57 14.78
N ARG A 360 0.26 24.43 14.70
CA ARG A 360 1.66 24.01 14.49
C ARG A 360 2.15 23.08 15.61
N GLY A 361 1.90 23.45 16.86
CA GLY A 361 2.29 22.66 18.03
C GLY A 361 1.65 21.27 18.01
N SER A 362 0.36 21.19 17.69
CA SER A 362 -0.36 19.92 17.57
C SER A 362 0.17 19.05 16.43
N VAL A 363 0.43 19.62 15.24
CA VAL A 363 1.04 18.87 14.12
C VAL A 363 2.40 18.31 14.53
N VAL A 364 3.28 19.13 15.10
CA VAL A 364 4.62 18.68 15.53
C VAL A 364 4.53 17.62 16.61
N MET A 365 3.67 17.83 17.62
CA MET A 365 3.48 16.89 18.73
C MET A 365 3.00 15.52 18.23
N PHE A 366 1.99 15.48 17.36
CA PHE A 366 1.48 14.24 16.80
C PHE A 366 2.50 13.57 15.89
N VAL A 367 3.20 14.31 15.01
CA VAL A 367 4.27 13.73 14.17
C VAL A 367 5.34 13.08 15.04
N VAL A 368 5.86 13.79 16.06
CA VAL A 368 6.90 13.24 16.94
C VAL A 368 6.41 12.01 17.71
N ALA A 369 5.19 12.04 18.25
CA ALA A 369 4.62 10.89 18.95
C ALA A 369 4.50 9.66 18.04
N PHE A 370 4.00 9.85 16.81
CA PHE A 370 3.73 8.76 15.89
C PHE A 370 4.97 8.23 15.16
N ILE A 371 6.09 8.97 15.13
CA ILE A 371 7.39 8.40 14.69
C ILE A 371 7.75 7.18 15.55
N PHE A 372 7.66 7.29 16.87
CA PHE A 372 8.03 6.20 17.78
C PHE A 372 6.98 5.10 17.85
N LEU A 373 5.69 5.48 17.89
CA LEU A 373 4.59 4.50 17.89
C LEU A 373 4.57 3.70 16.57
N GLY A 374 4.74 4.37 15.43
CA GLY A 374 4.81 3.72 14.12
C GLY A 374 6.02 2.81 13.97
N ALA A 375 7.21 3.24 14.42
CA ALA A 375 8.40 2.41 14.41
C ALA A 375 8.27 1.17 15.31
N ARG A 376 7.65 1.32 16.49
CA ARG A 376 7.34 0.18 17.37
C ARG A 376 6.36 -0.78 16.71
N SER A 377 5.28 -0.25 16.11
CA SER A 377 4.30 -1.07 15.40
C SER A 377 4.94 -1.85 14.26
N TYR A 378 5.73 -1.19 13.42
CA TYR A 378 6.51 -1.83 12.36
C TYR A 378 7.40 -2.96 12.90
N ALA A 379 8.16 -2.69 13.97
CA ALA A 379 9.07 -3.66 14.56
C ALA A 379 8.33 -4.88 15.15
N GLN A 380 7.15 -4.67 15.72
CA GLN A 380 6.29 -5.74 16.20
C GLN A 380 5.74 -6.58 15.05
N ASP A 381 5.26 -5.95 13.97
CA ASP A 381 4.79 -6.64 12.77
C ASP A 381 5.92 -7.51 12.17
N VAL A 382 7.12 -6.95 12.02
CA VAL A 382 8.31 -7.72 11.56
C VAL A 382 8.61 -8.88 12.51
N GLY A 383 8.56 -8.62 13.81
CA GLY A 383 8.77 -9.64 14.83
C GLY A 383 7.82 -10.82 14.68
N VAL A 384 6.52 -10.57 14.46
CA VAL A 384 5.53 -11.63 14.21
C VAL A 384 5.90 -12.40 12.93
N ILE A 385 6.09 -11.75 11.80
CA ILE A 385 6.39 -12.44 10.52
C ILE A 385 7.67 -13.29 10.62
N GLU A 386 8.73 -12.72 11.18
CA GLU A 386 10.03 -13.38 11.25
C GLU A 386 10.09 -14.48 12.32
N SER A 387 9.22 -14.45 13.34
CA SER A 387 9.14 -15.48 14.39
C SER A 387 8.07 -16.54 14.15
N GLU A 388 7.07 -16.25 13.30
CA GLU A 388 5.99 -17.18 12.95
C GLU A 388 6.23 -17.77 11.56
N MET A 389 5.94 -17.00 10.51
CA MET A 389 5.94 -17.48 9.13
C MET A 389 7.33 -17.89 8.65
N VAL A 390 8.36 -17.08 8.91
CA VAL A 390 9.73 -17.36 8.44
C VAL A 390 10.36 -18.54 9.19
N VAL A 391 10.17 -18.62 10.52
CA VAL A 391 10.64 -19.76 11.32
C VAL A 391 9.96 -21.04 10.86
N THR A 392 8.64 -21.02 10.69
CA THR A 392 7.88 -22.17 10.20
C THR A 392 8.36 -22.62 8.82
N ALA A 393 8.52 -21.68 7.88
CA ALA A 393 8.97 -22.00 6.53
C ALA A 393 10.37 -22.64 6.50
N LYS A 394 11.30 -22.13 7.31
CA LYS A 394 12.65 -22.73 7.44
C LYS A 394 12.61 -24.10 8.11
N TRP A 395 11.82 -24.26 9.17
CA TRP A 395 11.66 -25.54 9.84
C TRP A 395 11.11 -26.58 8.88
N VAL A 396 10.10 -26.22 8.08
CA VAL A 396 9.50 -27.07 7.05
C VAL A 396 10.55 -27.51 6.02
N ALA A 397 11.31 -26.56 5.47
CA ALA A 397 12.34 -26.85 4.48
C ALA A 397 13.41 -27.83 4.99
N GLU A 398 13.71 -27.79 6.30
CA GLU A 398 14.72 -28.64 6.93
C GLU A 398 14.19 -30.00 7.42
N ASN A 399 12.92 -30.08 7.85
CA ASN A 399 12.40 -31.23 8.61
C ASN A 399 11.32 -32.03 7.87
N VAL A 400 10.64 -31.44 6.89
CA VAL A 400 9.62 -32.15 6.10
C VAL A 400 10.32 -32.94 4.98
N PRO A 401 10.02 -34.24 4.81
CA PRO A 401 10.60 -35.03 3.72
C PRO A 401 10.24 -34.48 2.34
N ALA A 402 11.21 -34.45 1.44
CA ALA A 402 11.00 -34.00 0.06
C ALA A 402 9.83 -34.75 -0.63
N GLY A 403 9.07 -34.00 -1.42
CA GLY A 403 7.91 -34.52 -2.17
C GLY A 403 6.60 -34.59 -1.38
N ARG A 404 6.61 -34.22 -0.09
CA ARG A 404 5.39 -34.07 0.72
C ARG A 404 4.62 -32.81 0.34
N THR A 405 3.30 -32.90 0.33
CA THR A 405 2.42 -31.78 -0.01
C THR A 405 2.01 -31.02 1.25
N ILE A 406 2.15 -29.70 1.22
CA ILE A 406 1.86 -28.80 2.33
C ILE A 406 0.63 -27.98 2.00
N ALA A 407 -0.36 -27.97 2.87
CA ALA A 407 -1.47 -27.02 2.82
C ALA A 407 -1.19 -25.86 3.79
N ALA A 408 -1.33 -24.62 3.34
CA ALA A 408 -1.10 -23.46 4.19
C ALA A 408 -2.03 -22.29 3.88
N HIS A 409 -2.38 -21.51 4.91
CA HIS A 409 -3.08 -20.22 4.73
C HIS A 409 -2.12 -19.13 4.25
N ASP A 410 -1.06 -18.91 5.02
CA ASP A 410 -0.06 -17.86 4.76
C ASP A 410 1.12 -18.47 4.01
N ILE A 411 1.19 -18.20 2.71
CA ILE A 411 2.10 -18.89 1.81
C ILE A 411 3.38 -18.10 1.49
N GLY A 412 3.52 -16.84 1.91
CA GLY A 412 4.60 -15.96 1.47
C GLY A 412 5.98 -16.51 1.82
N ALA A 413 6.28 -16.66 3.10
CA ALA A 413 7.55 -17.20 3.56
C ALA A 413 7.78 -18.64 3.08
N LEU A 414 6.74 -19.47 3.00
CA LEU A 414 6.80 -20.83 2.44
C LEU A 414 7.13 -20.81 0.93
N GLY A 415 6.64 -19.82 0.20
CA GLY A 415 7.00 -19.56 -1.19
C GLY A 415 8.48 -19.29 -1.37
N TYR A 416 9.06 -18.58 -0.40
CA TYR A 416 10.42 -18.10 -0.48
C TYR A 416 11.45 -19.08 0.09
N PHE A 417 11.25 -19.62 1.30
CA PHE A 417 12.25 -20.43 1.99
C PHE A 417 12.09 -21.94 1.77
N ASP A 418 10.97 -22.36 1.19
CA ASP A 418 10.63 -23.77 1.02
C ASP A 418 10.32 -24.10 -0.45
N GLU A 419 10.51 -25.36 -0.85
CA GLU A 419 10.31 -25.86 -2.22
C GLU A 419 9.24 -26.95 -2.33
N HIS A 420 8.58 -27.33 -1.22
CA HIS A 420 7.57 -28.38 -1.27
C HIS A 420 6.35 -27.98 -2.10
N PRO A 421 5.65 -28.97 -2.72
CA PRO A 421 4.33 -28.77 -3.29
C PRO A 421 3.40 -28.09 -2.28
N LEU A 422 2.71 -27.04 -2.72
CA LEU A 422 1.93 -26.17 -1.85
C LEU A 422 0.48 -26.09 -2.32
N ILE A 423 -0.45 -26.35 -1.39
CA ILE A 423 -1.88 -26.05 -1.52
C ILE A 423 -2.14 -24.78 -0.73
N ASP A 424 -2.60 -23.75 -1.42
CA ASP A 424 -2.87 -22.45 -0.82
C ASP A 424 -4.34 -22.32 -0.43
N LEU A 425 -4.58 -22.35 0.89
CA LEU A 425 -5.91 -22.27 1.46
C LEU A 425 -6.54 -20.88 1.31
N ALA A 426 -5.74 -19.84 1.04
CA ALA A 426 -6.23 -18.50 0.76
C ALA A 426 -6.57 -18.28 -0.73
N GLY A 427 -6.24 -19.24 -1.61
CA GLY A 427 -6.68 -19.27 -3.01
C GLY A 427 -5.95 -18.33 -3.98
N LEU A 428 -4.77 -17.83 -3.63
CA LEU A 428 -3.92 -17.02 -4.50
C LEU A 428 -3.28 -17.87 -5.61
N ILE A 429 -2.72 -19.02 -5.24
CA ILE A 429 -2.11 -19.99 -6.19
C ILE A 429 -2.93 -21.26 -6.38
N SER A 430 -3.94 -21.51 -5.54
CA SER A 430 -4.91 -22.62 -5.65
C SER A 430 -6.34 -22.06 -5.79
N PRO A 431 -6.69 -21.46 -6.95
CA PRO A 431 -7.95 -20.74 -7.15
C PRO A 431 -9.20 -21.60 -6.96
N GLU A 432 -9.08 -22.93 -7.02
CA GLU A 432 -10.13 -23.90 -6.79
C GLU A 432 -10.74 -23.77 -5.39
N VAL A 433 -9.96 -23.29 -4.40
CA VAL A 433 -10.40 -23.11 -3.01
C VAL A 433 -11.31 -21.90 -2.82
N ILE A 434 -11.23 -20.90 -3.70
CA ILE A 434 -11.94 -19.61 -3.55
C ILE A 434 -13.46 -19.77 -3.27
N PRO A 435 -14.22 -20.66 -3.94
CA PRO A 435 -15.66 -20.82 -3.71
C PRO A 435 -16.02 -21.33 -2.31
N PHE A 436 -15.11 -22.04 -1.64
CA PHE A 436 -15.33 -22.70 -0.36
C PHE A 436 -14.26 -22.34 0.70
N ILE A 437 -13.57 -21.21 0.53
CA ILE A 437 -12.45 -20.73 1.37
C ILE A 437 -12.77 -20.59 2.88
N ARG A 438 -14.06 -20.55 3.24
CA ARG A 438 -14.54 -20.48 4.64
C ARG A 438 -15.28 -21.73 5.11
N ASP A 439 -15.40 -22.73 4.26
CA ASP A 439 -16.06 -24.01 4.58
C ASP A 439 -14.98 -25.02 4.95
N GLU A 440 -14.74 -25.17 6.25
CA GLU A 440 -13.70 -26.08 6.76
C GLU A 440 -13.97 -27.55 6.40
N GLU A 441 -15.22 -27.98 6.24
CA GLU A 441 -15.53 -29.35 5.83
C GLU A 441 -15.12 -29.58 4.37
N GLN A 442 -15.50 -28.68 3.46
CA GLN A 442 -15.08 -28.75 2.05
C GLN A 442 -13.56 -28.58 1.89
N LEU A 443 -12.93 -27.73 2.70
CA LEU A 443 -11.47 -27.65 2.74
C LEU A 443 -10.84 -28.98 3.15
N ALA A 444 -11.36 -29.65 4.18
CA ALA A 444 -10.85 -30.95 4.61
C ALA A 444 -10.99 -32.01 3.51
N GLU A 445 -12.13 -32.07 2.83
CA GLU A 445 -12.35 -32.95 1.67
C GLU A 445 -11.33 -32.66 0.56
N PHE A 446 -11.17 -31.39 0.20
CA PHE A 446 -10.23 -30.96 -0.82
C PHE A 446 -8.77 -31.32 -0.46
N LEU A 447 -8.38 -31.16 0.80
CA LEU A 447 -7.05 -31.55 1.28
C LEU A 447 -6.82 -33.06 1.18
N ASN A 448 -7.84 -33.87 1.47
CA ASN A 448 -7.78 -35.32 1.32
C ASN A 448 -7.64 -35.74 -0.15
N GLU A 449 -8.43 -35.14 -1.04
CA GLU A 449 -8.41 -35.40 -2.49
C GLU A 449 -7.07 -35.01 -3.13
N ASN A 450 -6.47 -33.90 -2.69
CA ASN A 450 -5.19 -33.40 -3.20
C ASN A 450 -3.97 -33.95 -2.44
N ALA A 451 -4.18 -35.00 -1.64
CA ALA A 451 -3.11 -35.72 -0.94
C ALA A 451 -2.20 -34.82 -0.09
N ALA A 452 -2.79 -33.86 0.65
CA ALA A 452 -2.06 -33.07 1.62
C ALA A 452 -1.45 -33.98 2.71
N ASP A 453 -0.19 -33.74 3.05
CA ASP A 453 0.53 -34.44 4.12
C ASP A 453 0.63 -33.59 5.40
N TYR A 454 0.67 -32.26 5.23
CA TYR A 454 0.78 -31.31 6.32
C TYR A 454 -0.22 -30.16 6.16
N LEU A 455 -0.69 -29.62 7.28
CA LEU A 455 -1.47 -28.38 7.36
C LEU A 455 -0.67 -27.36 8.18
N ILE A 456 -0.56 -26.13 7.69
CA ILE A 456 0.12 -25.01 8.36
C ILE A 456 -0.84 -23.83 8.47
N ALA A 457 -1.20 -23.47 9.69
CA ALA A 457 -2.06 -22.33 9.94
C ALA A 457 -1.89 -21.83 11.39
N PHE A 458 -2.39 -20.62 11.64
CA PHE A 458 -2.77 -20.28 13.01
C PHE A 458 -4.01 -21.09 13.41
N PRO A 459 -4.07 -21.68 14.62
CA PRO A 459 -5.22 -22.47 15.05
C PRO A 459 -6.53 -21.67 14.99
N SER A 460 -6.46 -20.37 15.26
CA SER A 460 -7.61 -19.46 15.23
C SER A 460 -8.22 -19.25 13.84
N PHE A 461 -7.48 -19.52 12.75
CA PHE A 461 -7.99 -19.37 11.39
C PHE A 461 -8.88 -20.55 10.96
N TYR A 462 -8.58 -21.74 11.46
CA TYR A 462 -9.28 -22.99 11.13
C TYR A 462 -9.47 -23.85 12.38
N PRO A 463 -10.34 -23.43 13.32
CA PRO A 463 -10.52 -24.14 14.58
C PRO A 463 -11.00 -25.58 14.37
N HIS A 464 -11.83 -25.87 13.35
CA HIS A 464 -12.31 -27.22 13.11
C HIS A 464 -11.25 -28.12 12.47
N LEU A 465 -10.46 -27.60 11.52
CA LEU A 465 -9.36 -28.35 10.91
C LEU A 465 -8.23 -28.66 11.91
N THR A 466 -8.04 -27.81 12.92
CA THR A 466 -6.90 -27.91 13.84
C THR A 466 -7.22 -28.59 15.18
N ASP A 467 -8.49 -28.71 15.59
CA ASP A 467 -8.90 -29.21 16.92
C ASP A 467 -8.35 -30.60 17.29
N SER A 468 -8.23 -31.50 16.33
CA SER A 468 -7.79 -32.89 16.53
C SER A 468 -6.55 -33.30 15.73
N ALA A 469 -5.91 -32.32 15.07
CA ALA A 469 -4.77 -32.58 14.22
C ALA A 469 -3.49 -32.79 15.05
N GLU A 470 -2.66 -33.75 14.65
CA GLU A 470 -1.42 -34.06 15.37
C GLU A 470 -0.37 -32.99 15.11
N ILE A 471 0.14 -32.32 16.16
CA ILE A 471 1.12 -31.25 16.03
C ILE A 471 2.51 -31.84 15.74
N ALA A 472 3.10 -31.43 14.62
CA ALA A 472 4.49 -31.73 14.27
C ALA A 472 5.46 -30.66 14.80
N PHE A 473 5.05 -29.38 14.74
CA PHE A 473 5.85 -28.24 15.16
C PHE A 473 4.97 -27.05 15.53
N GLU A 474 5.40 -26.26 16.50
CA GLU A 474 4.81 -24.98 16.87
C GLU A 474 5.95 -24.00 17.13
N THR A 475 5.82 -22.76 16.66
CA THR A 475 6.92 -21.77 16.66
C THR A 475 7.32 -21.32 18.06
N GLY A 476 6.36 -21.28 19.00
CA GLY A 476 6.58 -20.79 20.35
C GLY A 476 7.01 -19.31 20.41
N SER A 477 6.59 -18.47 19.46
CA SER A 477 6.98 -17.07 19.41
C SER A 477 6.52 -16.31 20.67
N PRO A 478 7.46 -15.72 21.45
CA PRO A 478 7.09 -14.91 22.61
C PRO A 478 6.43 -13.58 22.20
N ILE A 479 6.63 -13.13 20.96
CA ILE A 479 6.06 -11.87 20.46
C ILE A 479 4.56 -12.06 20.23
N THR A 480 4.17 -13.13 19.54
CA THR A 480 2.77 -13.48 19.26
C THR A 480 2.01 -13.78 20.55
N LEU A 481 2.62 -14.55 21.47
CA LEU A 481 2.01 -14.85 22.76
C LEU A 481 1.80 -13.59 23.61
N ALA A 482 2.72 -12.62 23.56
CA ALA A 482 2.55 -11.34 24.26
C ALA A 482 1.40 -10.49 23.69
N MET A 483 0.93 -10.77 22.47
CA MET A 483 -0.25 -10.16 21.85
C MET A 483 -1.55 -10.90 22.21
N GLY A 484 -1.47 -12.04 22.91
CA GLY A 484 -2.63 -12.87 23.25
C GLY A 484 -3.12 -13.76 22.11
N GLU A 485 -2.31 -13.91 21.06
CA GLU A 485 -2.61 -14.75 19.90
C GLU A 485 -1.96 -16.13 20.05
N GLN A 486 -2.51 -17.13 19.34
CA GLN A 486 -1.91 -18.47 19.26
C GLN A 486 -0.79 -18.49 18.22
N ASN A 487 0.23 -19.32 18.47
CA ASN A 487 1.35 -19.48 17.56
C ASN A 487 0.94 -20.22 16.27
N MET A 488 1.71 -20.01 15.20
CA MET A 488 1.59 -20.78 13.97
C MET A 488 2.07 -22.22 14.22
N THR A 489 1.29 -23.17 13.70
CA THR A 489 1.48 -24.59 13.99
C THR A 489 1.48 -25.39 12.70
N VAL A 490 2.37 -26.38 12.64
CA VAL A 490 2.46 -27.39 11.60
C VAL A 490 1.82 -28.66 12.13
N TYR A 491 0.81 -29.14 11.42
CA TYR A 491 0.05 -30.33 11.76
C TYR A 491 0.31 -31.43 10.73
N LEU A 492 0.38 -32.69 11.19
CA LEU A 492 0.30 -33.86 10.34
C LEU A 492 -1.15 -34.04 9.88
N TRP A 493 -1.36 -34.03 8.57
CA TRP A 493 -2.69 -34.23 7.98
C TRP A 493 -2.95 -35.72 7.78
N LYS A 494 -3.82 -36.29 8.61
CA LYS A 494 -4.23 -37.71 8.51
C LYS A 494 -5.41 -37.84 7.57
N ARG A 495 -5.16 -38.42 6.41
CA ARG A 495 -6.21 -38.80 5.46
C ARG A 495 -7.00 -39.99 6.03
N PRO A 496 -8.34 -39.99 5.91
CA PRO A 496 -9.21 -41.07 6.37
C PRO A 496 -8.99 -42.39 5.63
#